data_AF-A0AB94IVM2-F1
#
_entry.id   AF-A0AB94IVM2-F1
#
_cell.length_a   1.000
_cell.length_b   1.000
_cell.length_c   1.000
_cell.angle_alpha   90.00
_cell.angle_beta   90.00
_cell.angle_gamma   90.00
#
_symmetry.space_group_name_H-M   'P 1'
#
loop_
_entity.id
_entity.type
_entity.pdbx_description
1 polymer ?
#
loop_
_entity_poly.entity_id
_entity_poly.type
_entity_poly.pdbx_seq_one_letter_code
_entity_poly.pdbx_strand_id
1 'polypeptide(L)'
;MPKVVNSWNDFDPLKHVIVGRADNCCIAPSEPASKAKVPLDSPMRGMTGPRPLDTVEKANAQIEHFVKELEKRGVKVDRPEPMQWNQAVVTPHFMTGSMFGCMPPRDVLLTVGSDIICAPMSFRSRFFEYLAYSKVLRRYFDEDPDFRWIAAPRPELGDASYDMHYYDGHITEEVLLERTAKLEMVTTEHEILFDAADVMRVGKDFFIQHGLTTNRKAMEWIRRMYPECRIHAVNFPGDPYPIHIDATFVPLRPGLILNNPQRKLPEEQRKIFEANDWQIVEAAMPAHKEPPALCYSSVWLSMNCLVLDHKTVFVEASETAQMEQMDKLGMNVIPIPFRDAYPFGGGLHCATADVYREGGCEDYFPKQVKDVTLVEFGKMKNG
;
A
#
# COMPACT_ATOMS: atom_id res chain seq x y z
N MET A 1 -4.67 29.44 -10.88
CA MET A 1 -3.79 28.90 -9.83
C MET A 1 -3.35 27.52 -10.28
N PRO A 2 -2.12 27.07 -9.97
CA PRO A 2 -1.65 25.75 -10.42
C PRO A 2 -2.42 24.64 -9.70
N LYS A 3 -2.79 23.59 -10.44
CA LYS A 3 -3.30 22.33 -9.86
C LYS A 3 -2.11 21.59 -9.26
N VAL A 4 -2.14 21.29 -7.96
CA VAL A 4 -1.08 20.59 -7.24
C VAL A 4 -1.45 19.13 -7.04
N VAL A 5 -2.71 18.85 -6.73
CA VAL A 5 -3.17 17.48 -6.41
C VAL A 5 -4.11 16.98 -7.50
N ASN A 6 -3.70 15.94 -8.21
CA ASN A 6 -4.54 15.24 -9.19
C ASN A 6 -3.97 13.86 -9.51
N SER A 7 -4.57 12.79 -9.01
CA SER A 7 -4.19 11.44 -9.43
C SER A 7 -5.35 10.46 -9.36
N TRP A 8 -5.61 9.73 -10.46
CA TRP A 8 -6.73 8.80 -10.60
C TRP A 8 -6.30 7.33 -10.81
N ASN A 9 -5.01 7.08 -11.01
CA ASN A 9 -4.46 5.74 -11.23
C ASN A 9 -2.96 5.72 -10.89
N ASP A 10 -2.33 4.56 -10.97
CA ASP A 10 -0.92 4.38 -10.63
C ASP A 10 0.04 4.39 -11.84
N PHE A 11 -0.44 4.68 -13.06
CA PHE A 11 0.36 4.54 -14.30
C PHE A 11 0.42 5.78 -15.20
N ASP A 12 -0.47 6.76 -15.05
CA ASP A 12 -0.41 8.01 -15.82
C ASP A 12 0.87 8.80 -15.51
N PRO A 13 1.36 9.66 -16.41
CA PRO A 13 2.64 10.34 -16.25
C PRO A 13 2.78 11.09 -14.91
N LEU A 14 3.67 10.63 -14.03
CA LEU A 14 3.93 11.19 -12.71
C LEU A 14 4.67 12.52 -12.84
N LYS A 15 4.15 13.57 -12.18
CA LYS A 15 4.78 14.90 -12.15
C LYS A 15 5.11 15.37 -10.74
N HIS A 16 4.42 14.85 -9.73
CA HIS A 16 4.64 15.25 -8.33
C HIS A 16 4.40 14.08 -7.40
N VAL A 17 5.33 13.82 -6.49
CA VAL A 17 5.31 12.69 -5.56
C VAL A 17 5.85 13.10 -4.19
N ILE A 18 5.35 12.44 -3.14
CA ILE A 18 5.96 12.44 -1.81
C ILE A 18 6.81 11.18 -1.68
N VAL A 19 8.09 11.32 -1.30
CA VAL A 19 8.99 10.19 -1.03
C VAL A 19 9.30 10.13 0.46
N GLY A 20 9.17 8.95 1.06
CA GLY A 20 9.36 8.75 2.50
C GLY A 20 10.79 8.96 3.02
N ARG A 21 10.94 8.72 4.33
CA ARG A 21 12.21 8.83 5.07
C ARG A 21 12.36 7.68 6.07
N ALA A 22 13.57 7.14 6.19
CA ALA A 22 13.90 6.08 7.16
C ALA A 22 14.17 6.63 8.57
N ASP A 23 14.32 7.96 8.69
CA ASP A 23 14.71 8.67 9.91
C ASP A 23 13.85 8.30 11.13
N ASN A 24 14.55 8.02 12.24
CA ASN A 24 14.00 7.66 13.55
C ASN A 24 13.07 6.44 13.56
N CYS A 25 12.94 5.70 12.45
CA CYS A 25 11.99 4.60 12.33
C CYS A 25 12.24 3.54 13.40
N CYS A 26 11.16 2.98 13.93
CA CYS A 26 11.16 1.93 14.93
C CYS A 26 10.61 0.62 14.34
N ILE A 27 11.04 -0.50 14.92
CA ILE A 27 10.32 -1.75 14.83
C ILE A 27 9.05 -1.61 15.66
N ALA A 28 7.89 -1.85 15.04
CA ALA A 28 6.60 -1.67 15.68
C ALA A 28 6.43 -2.65 16.84
N PRO A 29 5.86 -2.22 17.99
CA PRO A 29 5.51 -3.12 19.07
C PRO A 29 4.58 -4.24 18.59
N SER A 30 4.65 -5.40 19.25
CA SER A 30 3.75 -6.53 18.94
C SER A 30 2.36 -6.26 19.53
N GLU A 31 1.42 -5.94 18.64
CA GLU A 31 0.03 -5.58 18.93
C GLU A 31 -0.88 -6.45 18.05
N PRO A 32 -2.21 -6.52 18.27
CA PRO A 32 -3.08 -7.45 17.54
C PRO A 32 -2.88 -7.44 16.02
N ALA A 33 -2.95 -6.25 15.38
CA ALA A 33 -2.74 -6.12 13.94
C ALA A 33 -1.27 -6.22 13.50
N SER A 34 -0.33 -5.60 14.23
CA SER A 34 1.09 -5.63 13.84
C SER A 34 1.73 -7.01 13.98
N LYS A 35 1.32 -7.80 14.99
CA LYS A 35 1.70 -9.21 15.17
C LYS A 35 1.28 -10.06 13.97
N ALA A 36 0.16 -9.71 13.33
CA ALA A 36 -0.34 -10.42 12.17
C ALA A 36 0.49 -10.19 10.90
N LYS A 37 1.27 -9.11 10.84
CA LYS A 37 2.12 -8.78 9.69
C LYS A 37 3.47 -9.50 9.69
N VAL A 38 3.98 -9.90 10.85
CA VAL A 38 5.31 -10.49 10.95
C VAL A 38 5.24 -11.99 10.63
N PRO A 39 5.99 -12.53 9.65
CA PRO A 39 5.96 -13.97 9.36
C PRO A 39 6.26 -14.85 10.57
N LEU A 40 5.68 -16.05 10.65
CA LEU A 40 5.79 -16.98 11.79
C LEU A 40 7.24 -17.31 12.19
N ASP A 41 8.12 -17.44 11.20
CA ASP A 41 9.54 -17.78 11.32
C ASP A 41 10.47 -16.55 11.33
N SER A 42 9.91 -15.33 11.24
CA SER A 42 10.72 -14.12 11.16
C SER A 42 11.47 -13.84 12.47
N PRO A 43 12.77 -13.52 12.41
CA PRO A 43 13.55 -13.13 13.58
C PRO A 43 13.05 -11.82 14.22
N MET A 44 12.18 -11.07 13.54
CA MET A 44 11.56 -9.85 14.06
C MET A 44 10.48 -10.11 15.10
N ARG A 45 9.97 -11.34 15.22
CA ARG A 45 8.90 -11.63 16.19
C ARG A 45 9.38 -11.33 17.61
N GLY A 46 8.68 -10.41 18.28
CA GLY A 46 9.01 -9.95 19.62
C GLY A 46 10.04 -8.81 19.68
N MET A 47 10.60 -8.37 18.55
CA MET A 47 11.43 -7.17 18.50
C MET A 47 10.57 -5.90 18.53
N THR A 48 11.09 -4.83 19.13
CA THR A 48 10.47 -3.51 19.16
C THR A 48 11.53 -2.43 19.42
N GLY A 49 11.24 -1.18 19.03
CA GLY A 49 12.09 -0.03 19.34
C GLY A 49 12.91 0.48 18.15
N PRO A 50 13.82 1.45 18.37
CA PRO A 50 14.54 2.13 17.29
C PRO A 50 15.31 1.17 16.39
N ARG A 51 15.28 1.43 15.08
CA ARG A 51 16.14 0.71 14.14
C ARG A 51 17.61 1.11 14.31
N PRO A 52 18.57 0.20 14.06
CA PRO A 52 20.00 0.53 14.11
C PRO A 52 20.35 1.69 13.16
N LEU A 53 21.19 2.62 13.62
CA LEU A 53 21.53 3.82 12.87
C LEU A 53 22.15 3.50 11.50
N ASP A 54 23.01 2.49 11.43
CA ASP A 54 23.66 2.09 10.17
C ASP A 54 22.64 1.63 9.11
N THR A 55 21.56 0.96 9.53
CA THR A 55 20.47 0.57 8.62
C THR A 55 19.68 1.77 8.13
N VAL A 56 19.46 2.77 8.98
CA VAL A 56 18.78 4.03 8.64
C VAL A 56 19.59 4.81 7.62
N GLU A 57 20.90 4.93 7.83
CA GLU A 57 21.82 5.66 6.94
C GLU A 57 21.89 5.01 5.55
N LYS A 58 22.00 3.68 5.47
CA LYS A 58 22.01 2.94 4.19
C LYS A 58 20.68 3.10 3.45
N ALA A 59 19.56 2.95 4.14
CA ALA A 59 18.24 3.15 3.57
C ALA A 59 18.08 4.56 3.01
N ASN A 60 18.43 5.58 3.80
CA ASN A 60 18.34 6.97 3.36
C ASN A 60 19.28 7.26 2.18
N ALA A 61 20.48 6.67 2.11
CA ALA A 61 21.35 6.84 0.95
C ALA A 61 20.69 6.34 -0.36
N GLN A 62 20.00 5.20 -0.32
CA GLN A 62 19.26 4.67 -1.46
C GLN A 62 17.99 5.48 -1.78
N ILE A 63 17.26 5.92 -0.75
CA ILE A 63 16.10 6.81 -0.91
C ILE A 63 16.51 8.13 -1.57
N GLU A 64 17.61 8.77 -1.12
CA GLU A 64 18.09 10.01 -1.73
C GLU A 64 18.59 9.81 -3.17
N HIS A 65 19.14 8.64 -3.50
CA HIS A 65 19.45 8.30 -4.89
C HIS A 65 18.18 8.22 -5.73
N PHE A 66 17.14 7.54 -5.24
CA PHE A 66 15.85 7.44 -5.93
C PHE A 66 15.18 8.81 -6.13
N VAL A 67 15.22 9.68 -5.12
CA VAL A 67 14.76 11.08 -5.23
C VAL A 67 15.45 11.81 -6.38
N LYS A 68 16.78 11.71 -6.49
CA LYS A 68 17.54 12.33 -7.58
C LYS A 68 17.15 11.77 -8.95
N GLU A 69 16.89 10.47 -9.05
CA GLU A 69 16.45 9.84 -10.31
C GLU A 69 15.05 10.30 -10.73
N LEU A 70 14.15 10.55 -9.78
CA LEU A 70 12.83 11.17 -10.03
C LEU A 70 12.97 12.62 -10.49
N GLU A 71 13.74 13.43 -9.77
CA GLU A 71 13.97 14.85 -10.08
C GLU A 71 14.64 15.05 -11.46
N LYS A 72 15.64 14.20 -11.78
CA LYS A 72 16.30 14.17 -13.10
C LYS A 72 15.33 13.95 -14.25
N ARG A 73 14.19 13.30 -13.98
CA ARG A 73 13.12 13.01 -14.95
C ARG A 73 11.96 14.02 -14.89
N GLY A 74 12.15 15.12 -14.16
CA GLY A 74 11.20 16.23 -14.10
C GLY A 74 10.05 16.02 -13.11
N VAL A 75 10.15 15.02 -12.22
CA VAL A 75 9.17 14.83 -11.14
C VAL A 75 9.53 15.75 -9.99
N LYS A 76 8.58 16.58 -9.53
CA LYS A 76 8.69 17.32 -8.27
C LYS A 76 8.62 16.33 -7.11
N VAL A 77 9.58 16.38 -6.19
CA VAL A 77 9.62 15.50 -5.03
C VAL A 77 9.47 16.31 -3.74
N ASP A 78 8.50 15.92 -2.92
CA ASP A 78 8.32 16.41 -1.56
C ASP A 78 8.60 15.31 -0.54
N ARG A 79 8.90 15.71 0.70
CA ARG A 79 9.37 14.78 1.74
C ARG A 79 8.61 15.01 3.04
N PRO A 80 8.27 13.95 3.81
CA PRO A 80 7.72 14.12 5.15
C PRO A 80 8.73 14.72 6.12
N GLU A 81 8.22 15.22 7.25
CA GLU A 81 9.01 15.61 8.42
C GLU A 81 8.98 14.45 9.45
N PRO A 82 10.10 13.72 9.62
CA PRO A 82 10.16 12.61 10.56
C PRO A 82 9.91 13.09 12.00
N MET A 83 9.13 12.31 12.73
CA MET A 83 8.92 12.52 14.17
C MET A 83 9.94 11.72 14.98
N GLN A 84 9.96 11.93 16.29
CA GLN A 84 10.59 11.00 17.22
C GLN A 84 9.66 9.80 17.42
N TRP A 85 9.81 8.78 16.56
CA TRP A 85 8.90 7.63 16.53
C TRP A 85 9.02 6.72 17.76
N ASN A 86 10.05 6.87 18.59
CA ASN A 86 10.22 6.12 19.83
C ASN A 86 9.41 6.67 21.02
N GLN A 87 8.57 7.68 20.79
CA GLN A 87 7.69 8.23 21.82
C GLN A 87 6.48 7.32 22.04
N ALA A 88 6.13 7.11 23.32
CA ALA A 88 4.92 6.38 23.69
C ALA A 88 3.66 7.16 23.30
N VAL A 89 2.64 6.43 22.89
CA VAL A 89 1.31 6.96 22.58
C VAL A 89 0.31 6.39 23.57
N VAL A 90 -0.51 7.27 24.15
CA VAL A 90 -1.59 6.91 25.06
C VAL A 90 -2.88 7.55 24.54
N THR A 91 -3.89 6.73 24.30
CA THR A 91 -5.26 7.14 23.95
C THR A 91 -6.22 6.60 25.02
N PRO A 92 -7.51 6.98 25.00
CA PRO A 92 -8.50 6.38 25.89
C PRO A 92 -8.67 4.86 25.72
N HIS A 93 -8.28 4.29 24.58
CA HIS A 93 -8.54 2.89 24.22
C HIS A 93 -7.28 2.01 24.14
N PHE A 94 -6.10 2.60 23.99
CA PHE A 94 -4.85 1.84 23.93
C PHE A 94 -3.63 2.65 24.38
N MET A 95 -2.54 1.91 24.67
CA MET A 95 -1.21 2.47 24.86
C MET A 95 -0.22 1.65 24.02
N THR A 96 0.75 2.35 23.42
CA THR A 96 1.86 1.71 22.71
C THR A 96 3.19 2.39 23.02
N GLY A 97 4.27 1.62 23.10
CA GLY A 97 5.57 2.10 23.56
C GLY A 97 6.34 2.91 22.51
N SER A 98 6.06 2.71 21.23
CA SER A 98 6.64 3.45 20.12
C SER A 98 5.70 3.42 18.91
N MET A 99 5.87 4.41 18.04
CA MET A 99 5.27 4.46 16.73
C MET A 99 6.16 3.75 15.69
N PHE A 100 5.80 3.84 14.40
CA PHE A 100 6.51 3.17 13.32
C PHE A 100 7.56 4.05 12.59
N GLY A 101 7.13 4.91 11.67
CA GLY A 101 8.03 5.64 10.78
C GLY A 101 7.26 6.44 9.74
N CYS A 102 7.93 7.00 8.73
CA CYS A 102 7.27 7.68 7.61
C CYS A 102 7.90 7.29 6.26
N MET A 103 8.54 6.12 6.18
CA MET A 103 9.15 5.63 4.96
C MET A 103 8.11 5.19 3.93
N PRO A 104 6.99 4.52 4.29
CA PRO A 104 5.99 4.14 3.30
C PRO A 104 4.79 5.11 3.30
N PRO A 105 4.89 6.30 2.65
CA PRO A 105 3.76 7.23 2.55
C PRO A 105 2.56 6.62 1.83
N ARG A 106 2.76 5.60 0.97
CA ARG A 106 1.68 4.89 0.27
C ARG A 106 0.66 4.29 1.23
N ASP A 107 1.10 3.86 2.39
CA ASP A 107 0.24 3.22 3.39
C ASP A 107 -0.70 4.23 4.05
N VAL A 108 -0.30 5.51 4.08
CA VAL A 108 -0.97 6.57 4.84
C VAL A 108 -1.76 7.51 3.94
N LEU A 109 -1.28 7.79 2.73
CA LEU A 109 -1.84 8.79 1.83
C LEU A 109 -2.45 8.12 0.59
N LEU A 110 -3.77 8.25 0.45
CA LEU A 110 -4.50 7.86 -0.74
C LEU A 110 -4.91 9.11 -1.53
N THR A 111 -4.32 9.31 -2.70
CA THR A 111 -4.72 10.41 -3.61
C THR A 111 -5.88 9.95 -4.50
N VAL A 112 -6.99 10.69 -4.55
CA VAL A 112 -8.12 10.41 -5.44
C VAL A 112 -8.56 11.69 -6.13
N GLY A 113 -8.17 11.84 -7.39
CA GLY A 113 -8.34 13.10 -8.09
C GLY A 113 -7.70 14.23 -7.29
N SER A 114 -8.51 15.23 -6.91
CA SER A 114 -8.09 16.40 -6.14
C SER A 114 -8.08 16.18 -4.63
N ASP A 115 -8.18 14.93 -4.17
CA ASP A 115 -8.23 14.60 -2.76
C ASP A 115 -6.94 13.92 -2.34
N ILE A 116 -6.53 14.15 -1.09
CA ILE A 116 -5.62 13.26 -0.37
C ILE A 116 -6.32 12.87 0.91
N ILE A 117 -6.63 11.58 1.03
CA ILE A 117 -7.17 10.97 2.24
C ILE A 117 -6.00 10.45 3.08
N CYS A 118 -5.91 10.94 4.32
CA CYS A 118 -5.10 10.29 5.35
C CYS A 118 -5.86 9.07 5.86
N ALA A 119 -5.34 7.88 5.58
CA ALA A 119 -5.90 6.61 6.02
C ALA A 119 -5.98 6.53 7.55
N PRO A 120 -6.98 5.81 8.09
CA PRO A 120 -7.21 5.66 9.53
C PRO A 120 -6.14 4.77 10.17
N MET A 121 -5.52 3.88 9.38
CA MET A 121 -4.60 2.83 9.80
C MET A 121 -5.28 1.79 10.69
N SER A 122 -4.67 0.60 10.78
CA SER A 122 -5.13 -0.48 11.68
C SER A 122 -4.15 -0.76 12.83
N PHE A 123 -2.91 -0.26 12.74
CA PHE A 123 -1.88 -0.47 13.74
C PHE A 123 -1.90 0.67 14.74
N ARG A 124 -1.91 0.36 16.04
CA ARG A 124 -1.84 1.37 17.11
C ARG A 124 -0.55 2.19 17.01
N SER A 125 0.57 1.56 16.66
CA SER A 125 1.85 2.22 16.38
C SER A 125 1.85 3.18 15.17
N ARG A 126 0.81 3.20 14.34
CA ARG A 126 0.68 4.07 13.15
C ARG A 126 -0.36 5.16 13.31
N PHE A 127 -0.99 5.27 14.48
CA PHE A 127 -2.12 6.17 14.74
C PHE A 127 -1.84 7.65 14.41
N PHE A 128 -0.61 8.13 14.69
CA PHE A 128 -0.19 9.51 14.44
C PHE A 128 0.73 9.68 13.23
N GLU A 129 0.90 8.65 12.39
CA GLU A 129 1.85 8.68 11.27
C GLU A 129 1.56 9.80 10.26
N TYR A 130 0.29 10.14 10.07
CA TYR A 130 -0.17 11.23 9.21
C TYR A 130 0.43 12.60 9.57
N LEU A 131 0.86 12.81 10.81
CA LEU A 131 1.42 14.09 11.26
C LEU A 131 2.71 14.44 10.51
N ALA A 132 3.51 13.43 10.13
CA ALA A 132 4.74 13.63 9.36
C ALA A 132 4.49 14.30 7.99
N TYR A 133 3.28 14.19 7.45
CA TYR A 133 2.90 14.76 6.15
C TYR A 133 2.20 16.11 6.26
N SER A 134 1.81 16.52 7.48
CA SER A 134 0.91 17.67 7.68
C SER A 134 1.46 19.00 7.16
N LYS A 135 2.77 19.22 7.21
CA LYS A 135 3.37 20.45 6.66
C LYS A 135 3.25 20.52 5.14
N VAL A 136 3.51 19.41 4.45
CA VAL A 136 3.40 19.31 3.00
C VAL A 136 1.95 19.48 2.57
N LEU A 137 1.02 18.82 3.26
CA LEU A 137 -0.42 18.91 2.95
C LEU A 137 -1.00 20.30 3.22
N ARG A 138 -0.60 20.99 4.30
CA ARG A 138 -0.97 22.39 4.53
C ARG A 138 -0.55 23.29 3.38
N ARG A 139 0.69 23.14 2.90
CA ARG A 139 1.17 23.91 1.75
C ARG A 139 0.34 23.64 0.49
N TYR A 140 0.00 22.38 0.21
CA TYR A 140 -0.88 22.06 -0.94
C TYR A 140 -2.25 22.72 -0.82
N PHE A 141 -2.81 22.78 0.40
CA PHE A 141 -4.09 23.43 0.67
C PHE A 141 -4.04 24.94 0.42
N ASP A 142 -2.92 25.58 0.73
CA ASP A 142 -2.71 27.00 0.45
C ASP A 142 -2.46 27.28 -1.05
N GLU A 143 -1.87 26.33 -1.78
CA GLU A 143 -1.46 26.47 -3.19
C GLU A 143 -2.55 26.08 -4.21
N ASP A 144 -3.38 25.09 -3.90
CA ASP A 144 -4.39 24.50 -4.79
C ASP A 144 -5.81 24.70 -4.25
N PRO A 145 -6.63 25.60 -4.85
CA PRO A 145 -7.97 25.90 -4.37
C PRO A 145 -8.97 24.74 -4.48
N ASP A 146 -8.64 23.71 -5.27
CA ASP A 146 -9.49 22.54 -5.45
C ASP A 146 -9.05 21.36 -4.56
N PHE A 147 -7.89 21.46 -3.90
CA PHE A 147 -7.36 20.36 -3.10
C PHE A 147 -8.24 20.12 -1.85
N ARG A 148 -8.78 18.90 -1.75
CA ARG A 148 -9.54 18.46 -0.57
C ARG A 148 -8.64 17.59 0.31
N TRP A 149 -8.22 18.16 1.43
CA TRP A 149 -7.48 17.43 2.46
C TRP A 149 -8.46 16.72 3.40
N ILE A 150 -8.46 15.38 3.37
CA ILE A 150 -9.42 14.55 4.09
C ILE A 150 -8.70 13.69 5.12
N ALA A 151 -9.22 13.62 6.33
CA ALA A 151 -8.89 12.56 7.28
C ALA A 151 -10.05 11.57 7.31
N ALA A 152 -9.77 10.28 7.06
CA ALA A 152 -10.76 9.23 7.29
C ALA A 152 -11.18 9.19 8.78
N PRO A 153 -12.36 8.63 9.12
CA PRO A 153 -12.80 8.51 10.50
C PRO A 153 -11.72 7.88 11.38
N ARG A 154 -11.24 8.62 12.38
CA ARG A 154 -10.16 8.15 13.25
C ARG A 154 -10.67 7.00 14.12
N PRO A 155 -10.02 5.83 14.07
CA PRO A 155 -10.46 4.66 14.82
C PRO A 155 -10.11 4.77 16.30
N GLU A 156 -10.83 4.05 17.15
CA GLU A 156 -10.51 3.88 18.56
C GLU A 156 -9.30 2.94 18.73
N LEU A 157 -9.19 1.91 17.87
CA LEU A 157 -8.20 0.83 17.96
C LEU A 157 -8.20 0.11 19.32
N GLY A 158 -9.36 0.06 19.98
CA GLY A 158 -9.60 -0.74 21.17
C GLY A 158 -9.66 -2.23 20.85
N ASP A 159 -9.88 -3.07 21.86
CA ASP A 159 -9.89 -4.53 21.67
C ASP A 159 -11.04 -4.99 20.75
N ALA A 160 -12.15 -4.23 20.69
CA ALA A 160 -13.26 -4.52 19.78
C ALA A 160 -12.88 -4.42 18.30
N SER A 161 -11.82 -3.69 17.96
CA SER A 161 -11.31 -3.51 16.60
C SER A 161 -10.58 -4.76 16.07
N TYR A 162 -10.28 -5.74 16.94
CA TYR A 162 -9.48 -6.90 16.61
C TYR A 162 -10.10 -8.21 17.10
N ASP A 163 -9.89 -9.29 16.35
CA ASP A 163 -10.04 -10.64 16.89
C ASP A 163 -8.83 -10.94 17.79
N MET A 164 -9.05 -10.79 19.10
CA MET A 164 -8.01 -11.04 20.11
C MET A 164 -7.60 -12.51 20.19
N HIS A 165 -8.37 -13.42 19.59
CA HIS A 165 -8.12 -14.86 19.52
C HIS A 165 -7.53 -15.29 18.17
N TYR A 166 -7.25 -14.35 17.27
CA TYR A 166 -6.73 -14.65 15.93
C TYR A 166 -5.43 -15.47 15.97
N TYR A 167 -4.62 -15.36 17.04
CA TYR A 167 -3.39 -16.15 17.19
C TYR A 167 -3.48 -17.25 18.28
N ASP A 168 -4.69 -17.63 18.71
CA ASP A 168 -4.86 -18.72 19.67
C ASP A 168 -4.61 -20.09 19.01
N GLY A 169 -4.03 -21.00 19.78
CA GLY A 169 -3.70 -22.36 19.32
C GLY A 169 -2.39 -22.45 18.53
N HIS A 170 -2.24 -23.55 17.78
CA HIS A 170 -1.06 -23.79 16.95
C HIS A 170 -1.29 -23.18 15.55
N ILE A 171 -0.74 -21.98 15.33
CA ILE A 171 -0.85 -21.28 14.05
C ILE A 171 0.27 -21.71 13.11
N THR A 172 -0.11 -22.30 11.97
CA THR A 172 0.77 -22.63 10.85
C THR A 172 0.43 -21.76 9.64
N GLU A 173 1.30 -21.74 8.63
CA GLU A 173 1.02 -21.05 7.37
C GLU A 173 -0.24 -21.59 6.68
N GLU A 174 -0.47 -22.90 6.74
CA GLU A 174 -1.67 -23.55 6.20
C GLU A 174 -2.96 -23.04 6.86
N VAL A 175 -2.94 -22.85 8.19
CA VAL A 175 -4.06 -22.25 8.94
C VAL A 175 -4.28 -20.80 8.50
N LEU A 176 -3.21 -20.02 8.29
CA LEU A 176 -3.32 -18.65 7.82
C LEU A 176 -3.90 -18.57 6.40
N LEU A 177 -3.46 -19.45 5.49
CA LEU A 177 -4.01 -19.56 4.14
C LEU A 177 -5.50 -19.93 4.16
N GLU A 178 -5.91 -20.88 5.02
CA GLU A 178 -7.31 -21.24 5.17
C GLU A 178 -8.15 -20.06 5.66
N ARG A 179 -7.64 -19.29 6.64
CA ARG A 179 -8.29 -18.06 7.13
C ARG A 179 -8.40 -17.00 6.05
N THR A 180 -7.33 -16.71 5.32
CA THR A 180 -7.36 -15.77 4.20
C THR A 180 -8.38 -16.19 3.14
N ALA A 181 -8.44 -17.49 2.81
CA ALA A 181 -9.41 -18.03 1.86
C ALA A 181 -10.87 -17.86 2.34
N LYS A 182 -11.10 -17.97 3.65
CA LYS A 182 -12.40 -17.73 4.30
C LYS A 182 -12.68 -16.26 4.62
N LEU A 183 -11.74 -15.35 4.34
CA LEU A 183 -11.80 -13.94 4.71
C LEU A 183 -11.85 -13.68 6.22
N GLU A 184 -11.33 -14.61 7.02
CA GLU A 184 -11.17 -14.45 8.47
C GLU A 184 -9.91 -13.61 8.72
N MET A 185 -10.09 -12.38 9.19
CA MET A 185 -9.01 -11.40 9.39
C MET A 185 -8.84 -11.05 10.87
N VAL A 186 -7.66 -10.53 11.23
CA VAL A 186 -7.40 -10.04 12.59
C VAL A 186 -8.19 -8.77 12.92
N THR A 187 -8.56 -7.98 11.93
CA THR A 187 -9.39 -6.77 12.10
C THR A 187 -10.86 -7.14 12.02
N THR A 188 -11.67 -6.57 12.92
CA THR A 188 -13.12 -6.78 12.91
C THR A 188 -13.82 -5.71 12.08
N GLU A 189 -15.12 -5.89 11.89
CA GLU A 189 -16.01 -4.86 11.35
C GLU A 189 -16.54 -3.91 12.45
N HIS A 190 -15.81 -3.65 13.53
CA HIS A 190 -16.24 -2.71 14.58
C HIS A 190 -16.25 -1.26 14.08
N GLU A 191 -15.20 -0.86 13.37
CA GLU A 191 -14.98 0.52 12.89
C GLU A 191 -14.38 0.52 11.47
N ILE A 192 -14.07 1.70 10.92
CA ILE A 192 -13.50 1.82 9.56
C ILE A 192 -11.98 1.72 9.65
N LEU A 193 -11.41 0.64 9.12
CA LEU A 193 -9.97 0.39 9.12
C LEU A 193 -9.50 0.11 7.70
N PHE A 194 -8.49 0.86 7.25
CA PHE A 194 -7.74 0.57 6.03
C PHE A 194 -6.36 1.23 6.06
N ASP A 195 -5.43 0.60 5.35
CA ASP A 195 -4.20 1.23 4.89
C ASP A 195 -4.40 1.62 3.41
N ALA A 196 -3.92 2.79 3.01
CA ALA A 196 -4.09 3.29 1.63
C ALA A 196 -3.44 2.37 0.58
N ALA A 197 -2.42 1.61 0.96
CA ALA A 197 -1.72 0.64 0.11
C ALA A 197 -2.53 -0.62 -0.23
N ASP A 198 -3.70 -0.85 0.39
CA ASP A 198 -4.64 -1.88 -0.06
C ASP A 198 -5.54 -1.42 -1.23
N VAL A 199 -5.51 -0.11 -1.58
CA VAL A 199 -6.37 0.49 -2.60
C VAL A 199 -5.58 0.67 -3.90
N MET A 200 -5.86 -0.18 -4.90
CA MET A 200 -5.38 0.00 -6.27
C MET A 200 -6.37 0.86 -7.05
N ARG A 201 -5.90 1.99 -7.59
CA ARG A 201 -6.75 2.93 -8.34
C ARG A 201 -6.59 2.73 -9.84
N VAL A 202 -7.70 2.57 -10.55
CA VAL A 202 -7.72 2.47 -12.01
C VAL A 202 -8.87 3.32 -12.56
N GLY A 203 -8.72 4.65 -12.48
CA GLY A 203 -9.71 5.60 -12.97
C GLY A 203 -11.00 5.53 -12.15
N LYS A 204 -12.11 5.12 -12.77
CA LYS A 204 -13.40 4.94 -12.09
C LYS A 204 -13.48 3.69 -11.20
N ASP A 205 -12.52 2.78 -11.25
CA ASP A 205 -12.59 1.49 -10.56
C ASP A 205 -11.47 1.38 -9.53
N PHE A 206 -11.84 1.20 -8.26
CA PHE A 206 -10.89 0.96 -7.18
C PHE A 206 -10.97 -0.49 -6.74
N PHE A 207 -9.85 -1.20 -6.83
CA PHE A 207 -9.74 -2.58 -6.39
C PHE A 207 -9.05 -2.59 -5.03
N ILE A 208 -9.80 -2.97 -4.00
CA ILE A 208 -9.39 -2.91 -2.62
C ILE A 208 -9.24 -4.33 -2.08
N GLN A 209 -8.05 -4.66 -1.61
CA GLN A 209 -7.80 -5.95 -0.99
C GLN A 209 -8.51 -6.02 0.38
N HIS A 210 -9.34 -7.05 0.57
CA HIS A 210 -9.79 -7.43 1.92
C HIS A 210 -8.66 -8.21 2.58
N GLY A 211 -8.14 -7.69 3.69
CA GLY A 211 -6.90 -8.18 4.29
C GLY A 211 -6.77 -7.83 5.77
N LEU A 212 -5.59 -8.07 6.34
CA LEU A 212 -5.34 -7.86 7.77
C LEU A 212 -5.35 -6.39 8.20
N THR A 213 -5.28 -5.47 7.24
CA THR A 213 -5.23 -4.01 7.47
C THR A 213 -6.49 -3.27 7.01
N THR A 214 -7.30 -3.87 6.15
CA THR A 214 -8.43 -3.23 5.46
C THR A 214 -9.69 -4.06 5.51
N ASN A 215 -10.76 -3.50 6.09
CA ASN A 215 -12.03 -4.20 6.33
C ASN A 215 -13.17 -3.76 5.39
N ARG A 216 -14.31 -4.46 5.42
CA ARG A 216 -15.45 -4.20 4.54
C ARG A 216 -16.12 -2.85 4.81
N LYS A 217 -16.14 -2.41 6.07
CA LYS A 217 -16.59 -1.06 6.45
C LYS A 217 -15.80 0.04 5.73
N ALA A 218 -14.49 -0.12 5.55
CA ALA A 218 -13.69 0.84 4.80
C ALA A 218 -14.07 0.89 3.32
N MET A 219 -14.29 -0.26 2.69
CA MET A 219 -14.72 -0.32 1.28
C MET A 219 -16.06 0.38 1.07
N GLU A 220 -17.03 0.16 1.96
CA GLU A 220 -18.32 0.87 1.94
C GLU A 220 -18.17 2.36 2.25
N TRP A 221 -17.26 2.76 3.14
CA TRP A 221 -16.97 4.18 3.38
C TRP A 221 -16.41 4.86 2.12
N ILE A 222 -15.42 4.24 1.45
CA ILE A 222 -14.86 4.76 0.20
C ILE A 222 -15.93 4.83 -0.90
N ARG A 223 -16.78 3.81 -1.03
CA ARG A 223 -17.92 3.80 -1.97
C ARG A 223 -18.89 4.96 -1.74
N ARG A 224 -19.10 5.37 -0.48
CA ARG A 224 -19.94 6.54 -0.13
C ARG A 224 -19.25 7.86 -0.41
N MET A 225 -17.93 7.93 -0.25
CA MET A 225 -17.14 9.13 -0.52
C MET A 225 -17.05 9.45 -2.02
N TYR A 226 -16.99 8.41 -2.86
CA TYR A 226 -16.85 8.51 -4.31
C TYR A 226 -17.98 7.75 -5.03
N PRO A 227 -19.23 8.24 -4.97
CA PRO A 227 -20.40 7.55 -5.54
C PRO A 227 -20.35 7.37 -7.07
N GLU A 228 -19.51 8.15 -7.75
CA GLU A 228 -19.23 8.04 -9.19
C GLU A 228 -18.22 6.94 -9.54
N CYS A 229 -17.47 6.44 -8.54
CA CYS A 229 -16.52 5.35 -8.69
C CYS A 229 -17.15 4.00 -8.32
N ARG A 230 -16.58 2.92 -8.85
CA ARG A 230 -16.94 1.53 -8.55
C ARG A 230 -15.88 0.94 -7.63
N ILE A 231 -16.32 0.38 -6.50
CA ILE A 231 -15.43 -0.21 -5.51
C ILE A 231 -15.53 -1.72 -5.61
N HIS A 232 -14.38 -2.36 -5.84
CA HIS A 232 -14.22 -3.78 -6.04
C HIS A 232 -13.44 -4.36 -4.88
N ALA A 233 -14.06 -5.22 -4.11
CA ALA A 233 -13.40 -5.95 -3.05
C ALA A 233 -12.76 -7.23 -3.60
N VAL A 234 -11.44 -7.23 -3.66
CA VAL A 234 -10.64 -8.37 -4.14
C VAL A 234 -9.98 -9.10 -2.98
N ASN A 235 -9.65 -10.37 -3.18
CA ASN A 235 -8.84 -11.13 -2.22
C ASN A 235 -7.95 -12.15 -2.93
N PHE A 236 -6.86 -12.52 -2.27
CA PHE A 236 -5.82 -13.39 -2.81
C PHE A 236 -5.57 -14.55 -1.84
N PRO A 237 -6.30 -15.68 -1.96
CA PRO A 237 -6.26 -16.80 -1.02
C PRO A 237 -4.87 -17.42 -0.81
N GLY A 238 -3.95 -17.24 -1.77
CA GLY A 238 -2.57 -17.72 -1.69
C GLY A 238 -1.63 -16.85 -0.85
N ASP A 239 -2.12 -15.76 -0.25
CA ASP A 239 -1.32 -14.93 0.64
C ASP A 239 -1.61 -15.25 2.12
N PRO A 240 -0.67 -15.83 2.89
CA PRO A 240 -0.87 -16.07 4.31
C PRO A 240 -0.87 -14.77 5.14
N TYR A 241 -0.41 -13.65 4.56
CA TYR A 241 -0.35 -12.34 5.21
C TYR A 241 -0.91 -11.27 4.27
N PRO A 242 -2.23 -11.26 3.97
CA PRO A 242 -2.83 -10.37 2.97
C PRO A 242 -2.80 -8.92 3.48
N ILE A 243 -1.70 -8.24 3.24
CA ILE A 243 -1.41 -6.86 3.63
C ILE A 243 -0.84 -6.15 2.43
N HIS A 244 -1.55 -5.10 2.01
CA HIS A 244 -1.25 -4.26 0.87
C HIS A 244 -1.29 -5.02 -0.47
N ILE A 245 -1.85 -4.38 -1.49
CA ILE A 245 -2.10 -5.02 -2.79
C ILE A 245 -0.91 -4.84 -3.75
N ASP A 246 -0.04 -3.87 -3.48
CA ASP A 246 1.00 -3.37 -4.39
C ASP A 246 2.27 -4.24 -4.48
N ALA A 247 2.29 -5.40 -3.81
CA ALA A 247 3.24 -6.49 -4.06
C ALA A 247 2.53 -7.80 -4.47
N THR A 248 1.29 -7.67 -4.94
CA THR A 248 0.40 -8.78 -5.30
C THR A 248 -0.24 -8.54 -6.66
N PHE A 249 -0.70 -7.33 -6.94
CA PHE A 249 -1.43 -6.99 -8.16
C PHE A 249 -1.10 -5.54 -8.57
N VAL A 250 -0.27 -5.37 -9.60
CA VAL A 250 0.41 -4.09 -9.91
C VAL A 250 0.11 -3.65 -11.35
N PRO A 251 -0.72 -2.62 -11.55
CA PRO A 251 -1.08 -2.15 -12.88
C PRO A 251 0.12 -1.39 -13.48
N LEU A 252 0.50 -1.73 -14.72
CA LEU A 252 1.63 -1.09 -15.39
C LEU A 252 1.18 0.03 -16.33
N ARG A 253 0.05 -0.15 -17.00
CA ARG A 253 -0.58 0.77 -17.95
C ARG A 253 -2.00 0.28 -18.26
N PRO A 254 -2.84 1.05 -18.97
CA PRO A 254 -4.15 0.58 -19.39
C PRO A 254 -4.06 -0.76 -20.13
N GLY A 255 -4.78 -1.77 -19.63
CA GLY A 255 -4.83 -3.10 -20.23
C GLY A 255 -3.67 -4.04 -19.84
N LEU A 256 -2.76 -3.67 -18.94
CA LEU A 256 -1.68 -4.56 -18.49
C LEU A 256 -1.45 -4.48 -16.98
N ILE A 257 -1.50 -5.64 -16.33
CA ILE A 257 -1.28 -5.77 -14.89
C ILE A 257 -0.42 -7.00 -14.58
N LEU A 258 0.51 -6.83 -13.63
CA LEU A 258 1.25 -7.95 -13.05
C LEU A 258 0.47 -8.56 -11.90
N ASN A 259 0.43 -9.89 -11.80
CA ASN A 259 -0.07 -10.60 -10.64
C ASN A 259 1.02 -11.53 -10.09
N ASN A 260 1.21 -11.49 -8.79
CA ASN A 260 2.08 -12.41 -8.08
C ASN A 260 1.63 -13.86 -8.32
N PRO A 261 2.50 -14.76 -8.83
CA PRO A 261 2.13 -16.13 -9.17
C PRO A 261 1.78 -17.01 -7.96
N GLN A 262 2.19 -16.63 -6.75
CA GLN A 262 1.82 -17.31 -5.50
C GLN A 262 0.51 -16.76 -4.91
N ARG A 263 0.14 -15.54 -5.26
CA ARG A 263 -1.05 -14.84 -4.76
C ARG A 263 -2.00 -14.54 -5.91
N LYS A 264 -2.52 -15.61 -6.51
CA LYS A 264 -3.32 -15.51 -7.74
C LYS A 264 -4.68 -14.87 -7.47
N LEU A 265 -5.05 -13.90 -8.32
CA LEU A 265 -6.43 -13.41 -8.37
C LEU A 265 -7.35 -14.58 -8.78
N PRO A 266 -8.43 -14.88 -8.03
CA PRO A 266 -9.36 -15.96 -8.39
C PRO A 266 -10.02 -15.75 -9.75
N GLU A 267 -10.32 -16.83 -10.49
CA GLU A 267 -10.90 -16.78 -11.85
C GLU A 267 -12.17 -15.92 -11.93
N GLU A 268 -13.07 -16.05 -10.96
CA GLU A 268 -14.30 -15.26 -10.93
C GLU A 268 -14.04 -13.74 -10.79
N GLN A 269 -12.96 -13.35 -10.12
CA GLN A 269 -12.55 -11.94 -9.97
C GLN A 269 -11.79 -11.43 -11.20
N ARG A 270 -11.19 -12.32 -12.00
CA ARG A 270 -10.51 -11.97 -13.26
C ARG A 270 -11.48 -11.55 -14.36
N LYS A 271 -12.74 -12.00 -14.32
CA LYS A 271 -13.73 -11.77 -15.38
C LYS A 271 -13.92 -10.30 -15.75
N ILE A 272 -13.86 -9.37 -14.80
CA ILE A 272 -13.99 -7.93 -15.09
C ILE A 272 -12.79 -7.40 -15.89
N PHE A 273 -11.58 -7.91 -15.61
CA PHE A 273 -10.37 -7.58 -16.37
C PHE A 273 -10.41 -8.19 -17.77
N GLU A 274 -10.70 -9.49 -17.86
CA GLU A 274 -10.76 -10.22 -19.14
C GLU A 274 -11.83 -9.66 -20.08
N ALA A 275 -13.00 -9.29 -19.55
CA ALA A 275 -14.05 -8.66 -20.34
C ALA A 275 -13.61 -7.31 -20.94
N ASN A 276 -12.70 -6.60 -20.27
CA ASN A 276 -12.16 -5.31 -20.68
C ASN A 276 -10.76 -5.42 -21.29
N ASP A 277 -10.39 -6.61 -21.79
CA ASP A 277 -9.17 -6.84 -22.57
C ASP A 277 -7.88 -6.56 -21.78
N TRP A 278 -7.93 -6.64 -20.45
CA TRP A 278 -6.76 -6.52 -19.59
C TRP A 278 -5.95 -7.82 -19.59
N GLN A 279 -4.66 -7.70 -19.89
CA GLN A 279 -3.70 -8.79 -19.78
C GLN A 279 -3.19 -8.89 -18.34
N ILE A 280 -3.49 -10.00 -17.67
CA ILE A 280 -2.93 -10.34 -16.36
C ILE A 280 -1.72 -11.25 -16.56
N VAL A 281 -0.53 -10.74 -16.31
CA VAL A 281 0.74 -11.46 -16.47
C VAL A 281 1.28 -11.89 -15.11
N GLU A 282 1.69 -13.15 -14.97
CA GLU A 282 2.38 -13.60 -13.76
C GLU A 282 3.74 -12.91 -13.63
N ALA A 283 4.01 -12.30 -12.47
CA ALA A 283 5.28 -11.63 -12.19
C ALA A 283 6.45 -12.62 -12.23
N ALA A 284 7.63 -12.14 -12.62
CA ALA A 284 8.85 -12.94 -12.60
C ALA A 284 9.22 -13.33 -11.16
N MET A 285 9.87 -14.50 -11.00
CA MET A 285 10.35 -14.91 -9.68
C MET A 285 11.38 -13.90 -9.16
N PRO A 286 11.34 -13.53 -7.86
CA PRO A 286 12.34 -12.66 -7.25
C PRO A 286 13.74 -13.24 -7.40
N ALA A 287 14.74 -12.37 -7.59
CA ALA A 287 16.14 -12.77 -7.69
C ALA A 287 16.70 -13.28 -6.35
N HIS A 288 16.04 -12.93 -5.23
CA HIS A 288 16.46 -13.28 -3.88
C HIS A 288 15.54 -14.30 -3.25
N LYS A 289 16.12 -15.17 -2.41
CA LYS A 289 15.37 -16.22 -1.70
C LYS A 289 14.85 -15.78 -0.33
N GLU A 290 15.45 -14.74 0.24
CA GLU A 290 15.11 -14.21 1.55
C GLU A 290 14.98 -12.68 1.49
N PRO A 291 14.04 -12.09 2.24
CA PRO A 291 13.97 -10.64 2.38
C PRO A 291 15.19 -10.12 3.16
N PRO A 292 15.53 -8.83 3.05
CA PRO A 292 16.57 -8.23 3.88
C PRO A 292 16.27 -8.37 5.37
N ALA A 293 17.31 -8.35 6.21
CA ALA A 293 17.14 -8.39 7.65
C ALA A 293 16.21 -7.26 8.14
N LEU A 294 15.38 -7.57 9.14
CA LEU A 294 14.41 -6.64 9.73
C LEU A 294 13.34 -6.10 8.76
N CYS A 295 13.05 -6.85 7.68
CA CYS A 295 11.97 -6.55 6.75
C CYS A 295 10.66 -7.26 7.13
N TYR A 296 9.57 -6.51 7.07
CA TYR A 296 8.21 -7.03 7.30
C TYR A 296 7.61 -7.71 6.08
N SER A 297 8.16 -7.42 4.90
CA SER A 297 7.61 -7.84 3.61
C SER A 297 8.32 -9.08 3.08
N SER A 298 7.70 -9.73 2.12
CA SER A 298 8.29 -10.89 1.45
C SER A 298 9.30 -10.48 0.36
N VAL A 299 9.94 -11.48 -0.25
CA VAL A 299 10.79 -11.30 -1.45
C VAL A 299 10.04 -10.69 -2.64
N TRP A 300 8.70 -10.70 -2.62
CA TRP A 300 7.86 -10.12 -3.66
C TRP A 300 7.85 -8.58 -3.70
N LEU A 301 8.59 -7.90 -2.84
CA LEU A 301 8.95 -6.50 -3.11
C LEU A 301 9.68 -6.32 -4.46
N SER A 302 10.15 -7.40 -5.08
CA SER A 302 10.64 -7.41 -6.46
C SER A 302 9.68 -6.78 -7.48
N MET A 303 8.36 -6.96 -7.30
CA MET A 303 7.33 -6.39 -8.17
C MET A 303 6.72 -5.09 -7.64
N ASN A 304 7.14 -4.59 -6.48
CA ASN A 304 6.68 -3.33 -5.89
C ASN A 304 7.37 -2.13 -6.56
N CYS A 305 7.14 -1.99 -7.86
CA CYS A 305 7.75 -1.00 -8.74
C CYS A 305 6.98 0.32 -8.77
N LEU A 306 7.64 1.43 -9.11
CA LEU A 306 6.95 2.69 -9.38
C LEU A 306 6.86 2.93 -10.89
N VAL A 307 5.64 2.98 -11.43
CA VAL A 307 5.41 3.39 -12.82
C VAL A 307 5.52 4.91 -12.93
N LEU A 308 6.43 5.38 -13.77
CA LEU A 308 6.63 6.79 -14.09
C LEU A 308 5.60 7.27 -15.11
N ASP A 309 5.38 6.47 -16.16
CA ASP A 309 4.40 6.70 -17.22
C ASP A 309 4.08 5.37 -17.92
N HIS A 310 3.18 5.36 -18.91
CA HIS A 310 2.74 4.14 -19.60
C HIS A 310 3.86 3.34 -20.30
N LYS A 311 5.06 3.91 -20.42
CA LYS A 311 6.22 3.26 -21.01
C LYS A 311 7.40 3.12 -20.08
N THR A 312 7.41 3.73 -18.89
CA THR A 312 8.61 3.82 -18.06
C THR A 312 8.34 3.39 -16.63
N VAL A 313 9.20 2.54 -16.08
CA VAL A 313 9.03 1.95 -14.74
C VAL A 313 10.36 1.91 -14.00
N PHE A 314 10.33 2.26 -12.71
CA PHE A 314 11.45 2.07 -11.79
C PHE A 314 11.35 0.70 -11.12
N VAL A 315 12.42 -0.08 -11.15
CA VAL A 315 12.50 -1.44 -10.59
C VAL A 315 13.74 -1.56 -9.72
N GLU A 316 13.69 -2.37 -8.67
CA GLU A 316 14.86 -2.57 -7.82
C GLU A 316 16.00 -3.22 -8.62
N ALA A 317 17.20 -2.63 -8.54
CA ALA A 317 18.30 -2.90 -9.46
C ALA A 317 18.84 -4.34 -9.44
N SER A 318 18.63 -5.08 -8.35
CA SER A 318 19.06 -6.47 -8.23
C SER A 318 18.02 -7.48 -8.72
N GLU A 319 16.78 -7.05 -9.02
CA GLU A 319 15.67 -7.90 -9.46
C GLU A 319 15.69 -8.08 -11.00
N THR A 320 16.79 -8.65 -11.50
CA THR A 320 17.09 -8.73 -12.95
C THR A 320 16.03 -9.45 -13.77
N ALA A 321 15.44 -10.52 -13.24
CA ALA A 321 14.37 -11.25 -13.91
C ALA A 321 13.10 -10.40 -14.08
N GLN A 322 12.76 -9.57 -13.08
CA GLN A 322 11.63 -8.67 -13.14
C GLN A 322 11.89 -7.52 -14.13
N MET A 323 13.12 -7.01 -14.18
CA MET A 323 13.53 -6.02 -15.18
C MET A 323 13.43 -6.58 -16.61
N GLU A 324 13.96 -7.77 -16.86
CA GLU A 324 13.88 -8.42 -18.18
C GLU A 324 12.44 -8.69 -18.61
N GLN A 325 11.58 -9.11 -17.68
CA GLN A 325 10.16 -9.28 -17.94
C GLN A 325 9.49 -7.95 -18.34
N MET A 326 9.72 -6.88 -17.58
CA MET A 326 9.12 -5.58 -17.87
C MET A 326 9.59 -5.00 -19.21
N ASP A 327 10.87 -5.18 -19.57
CA ASP A 327 11.41 -4.83 -20.89
C ASP A 327 10.70 -5.60 -22.03
N LYS A 328 10.53 -6.92 -21.88
CA LYS A 328 9.76 -7.76 -22.83
C LYS A 328 8.28 -7.37 -22.93
N LEU A 329 7.71 -6.84 -21.85
CA LEU A 329 6.36 -6.26 -21.83
C LEU A 329 6.32 -4.84 -22.43
N GLY A 330 7.43 -4.32 -22.95
CA GLY A 330 7.53 -3.03 -23.63
C GLY A 330 7.68 -1.83 -22.69
N MET A 331 8.15 -2.05 -21.45
CA MET A 331 8.49 -0.98 -20.52
C MET A 331 9.98 -0.62 -20.63
N ASN A 332 10.31 0.65 -20.67
CA ASN A 332 11.63 1.20 -20.40
C ASN A 332 11.91 1.09 -18.89
N VAL A 333 12.80 0.17 -18.53
CA VAL A 333 13.11 -0.13 -17.13
C VAL A 333 14.26 0.73 -16.62
N ILE A 334 14.07 1.37 -15.47
CA ILE A 334 15.09 2.14 -14.76
C ILE A 334 15.45 1.38 -13.48
N PRO A 335 16.67 0.81 -13.39
CA PRO A 335 17.12 0.15 -12.18
C PRO A 335 17.41 1.16 -11.07
N ILE A 336 16.90 0.91 -9.87
CA ILE A 336 17.13 1.71 -8.66
C ILE A 336 17.65 0.78 -7.55
N PRO A 337 18.90 0.94 -7.07
CA PRO A 337 19.34 0.24 -5.86
C PRO A 337 18.47 0.69 -4.68
N PHE A 338 17.66 -0.22 -4.13
CA PHE A 338 16.65 0.15 -3.13
C PHE A 338 16.44 -0.88 -2.01
N ARG A 339 17.17 -1.99 -2.05
CA ARG A 339 17.00 -3.11 -1.12
C ARG A 339 17.27 -2.76 0.35
N ASP A 340 18.11 -1.77 0.67
CA ASP A 340 18.36 -1.32 2.05
C ASP A 340 17.18 -0.51 2.61
N ALA A 341 16.29 0.02 1.77
CA ALA A 341 15.08 0.70 2.20
C ALA A 341 13.92 -0.27 2.52
N TYR A 342 13.93 -1.49 1.98
CA TYR A 342 12.87 -2.48 2.18
C TYR A 342 12.50 -2.74 3.65
N PRO A 343 13.46 -2.81 4.60
CA PRO A 343 13.13 -2.97 6.02
C PRO A 343 12.20 -1.90 6.58
N PHE A 344 12.17 -0.71 5.98
CA PHE A 344 11.45 0.44 6.51
C PHE A 344 9.98 0.51 6.08
N GLY A 345 9.48 -0.49 5.34
CA GLY A 345 8.04 -0.60 5.07
C GLY A 345 7.65 -1.07 3.66
N GLY A 346 8.58 -1.17 2.71
CA GLY A 346 8.26 -1.63 1.37
C GLY A 346 9.26 -1.21 0.29
N GLY A 347 8.90 -1.46 -0.97
CA GLY A 347 9.70 -1.15 -2.15
C GLY A 347 9.44 0.26 -2.69
N LEU A 348 9.62 0.45 -4.00
CA LEU A 348 9.55 1.75 -4.65
C LEU A 348 8.14 2.35 -4.65
N HIS A 349 7.12 1.52 -4.85
CA HIS A 349 5.73 1.98 -4.77
C HIS A 349 5.34 2.35 -3.33
N CYS A 350 5.65 1.50 -2.36
CA CYS A 350 5.33 1.78 -0.95
C CYS A 350 6.03 3.05 -0.46
N ALA A 351 7.29 3.27 -0.87
CA ALA A 351 8.10 4.43 -0.51
C ALA A 351 7.59 5.76 -1.10
N THR A 352 6.54 5.74 -1.93
CA THR A 352 6.01 6.92 -2.61
C THR A 352 4.51 7.07 -2.44
N ALA A 353 4.04 8.32 -2.42
CA ALA A 353 2.64 8.67 -2.61
C ALA A 353 2.56 9.70 -3.74
N ASP A 354 1.99 9.31 -4.87
CA ASP A 354 1.82 10.19 -6.02
C ASP A 354 0.78 11.26 -5.72
N VAL A 355 1.21 12.52 -5.86
CA VAL A 355 0.40 13.72 -5.60
C VAL A 355 -0.26 14.18 -6.89
N TYR A 356 0.51 14.15 -7.99
CA TYR A 356 0.04 14.55 -9.31
C TYR A 356 0.52 13.59 -10.38
N ARG A 357 -0.44 13.02 -11.11
CA ARG A 357 -0.26 12.39 -12.41
C ARG A 357 -1.06 13.17 -13.46
N GLU A 358 -0.48 13.30 -14.64
CA GLU A 358 -1.08 14.00 -15.78
C GLU A 358 -2.12 13.08 -16.45
N GLY A 359 -3.37 13.19 -16.01
CA GLY A 359 -4.48 12.36 -16.46
C GLY A 359 -5.80 12.69 -15.76
N GLY A 360 -6.86 11.98 -16.13
CA GLY A 360 -8.23 12.19 -15.63
C GLY A 360 -8.88 10.93 -15.05
N CYS A 361 -10.13 11.06 -14.61
CA CYS A 361 -10.95 9.93 -14.15
C CYS A 361 -11.56 9.19 -15.36
N GLU A 362 -10.75 8.35 -16.00
CA GLU A 362 -11.16 7.55 -17.15
C GLU A 362 -11.90 6.26 -16.72
N ASP A 363 -12.78 5.77 -17.59
CA ASP A 363 -13.43 4.46 -17.41
C ASP A 363 -12.64 3.38 -18.17
N TYR A 364 -11.80 2.65 -17.45
CA TYR A 364 -11.01 1.53 -18.02
C TYR A 364 -11.76 0.20 -18.01
N PHE A 365 -12.99 0.17 -17.49
CA PHE A 365 -13.82 -1.02 -17.41
C PHE A 365 -15.25 -0.76 -17.95
N PRO A 366 -15.43 -0.26 -19.18
CA PRO A 366 -16.75 0.08 -19.71
C PRO A 366 -17.65 -1.16 -19.91
N LYS A 367 -17.08 -2.36 -20.07
CA LYS A 367 -17.81 -3.62 -20.19
C LYS A 367 -18.00 -4.21 -18.79
N GLN A 368 -19.09 -3.86 -18.13
CA GLN A 368 -19.46 -4.43 -16.83
C GLN A 368 -19.97 -5.87 -17.00
N VAL A 369 -19.58 -6.75 -16.07
CA VAL A 369 -20.00 -8.16 -16.03
C VAL A 369 -20.69 -8.47 -14.70
N LYS A 370 -21.19 -9.70 -14.52
CA LYS A 370 -21.56 -10.18 -13.18
C LYS A 370 -20.28 -10.24 -12.35
N ASP A 371 -20.03 -9.17 -11.62
CA ASP A 371 -18.82 -8.97 -10.86
C ASP A 371 -19.04 -9.33 -9.40
N VAL A 372 -18.35 -10.37 -8.94
CA VAL A 372 -18.42 -10.84 -7.55
C VAL A 372 -17.65 -9.94 -6.58
N THR A 373 -16.80 -9.06 -7.11
CA THR A 373 -15.99 -8.12 -6.32
C THR A 373 -16.75 -6.84 -6.02
N LEU A 374 -17.75 -6.46 -6.83
CA LEU A 374 -18.44 -5.17 -6.70
C LEU A 374 -19.10 -5.03 -5.33
N VAL A 375 -18.77 -3.96 -4.62
CA VAL A 375 -19.33 -3.65 -3.30
C VAL A 375 -20.68 -2.99 -3.46
N GLU A 376 -21.74 -3.72 -3.11
CA GLU A 376 -23.12 -3.24 -3.13
C GLU A 376 -23.69 -3.06 -1.72
N PHE A 377 -24.49 -2.01 -1.54
CA PHE A 377 -25.23 -1.77 -0.31
C PHE A 377 -26.19 -2.94 0.00
N GLY A 378 -26.09 -3.52 1.21
CA GLY A 378 -27.01 -4.56 1.69
C GLY A 378 -26.55 -6.01 1.48
N LYS A 379 -25.58 -6.27 0.59
CA LYS A 379 -24.96 -7.61 0.45
C LYS A 379 -23.88 -7.90 1.49
N MET A 380 -23.32 -6.88 2.14
CA MET A 380 -22.29 -7.05 3.18
C MET A 380 -22.79 -7.65 4.51
N LYS A 381 -24.03 -8.14 4.57
CA LYS A 381 -24.58 -8.78 5.79
C LYS A 381 -24.22 -10.27 5.91
N ASN A 382 -23.64 -10.88 4.88
CA ASN A 382 -23.43 -12.33 4.80
C ASN A 382 -21.96 -12.74 4.52
N GLY A 383 -21.00 -11.89 4.88
CA GLY A 383 -19.57 -12.22 4.83
C GLY A 383 -19.07 -12.62 6.19
#